data_AF-A0A2V8RM03-F1
#
_entry.id   AF-A0A2V8RM03-F1
#
_cell.length_a   1.000
_cell.length_b   1.000
_cell.length_c   1.000
_cell.angle_alpha   90.00
_cell.angle_beta   90.00
_cell.angle_gamma   90.00
#
_symmetry.space_group_name_H-M   'P 1'
#
loop_
_entity.id
_entity.type
_entity.pdbx_description
1 polymer ?
#
loop_
_entity_poly.entity_id
_entity_poly.type
_entity_poly.pdbx_seq_one_letter_code
_entity_poly.pdbx_strand_id
1 'polypeptide(L)'
;MLRKPLFARSLVVYALIFSLLPFSASVRANDIVPSDDLVAGTSVFVFRGSSKKPQEKLGAVRGFRGAGGGRARISAQIASSRKKKADASKARAAELARIRARERVARLKQSNTFAAKGEAQLANGEVDGAITSFRESIKLNAKNVEAKTGLSEALTAKGVESAG
;
A
#
# COMPACT_ATOMS: atom_id res chain seq x y z
N MET A 1 -34.93 -42.94 -61.51
CA MET A 1 -33.47 -43.20 -61.49
C MET A 1 -32.72 -41.90 -61.73
N LEU A 2 -32.33 -41.20 -60.65
CA LEU A 2 -31.85 -39.81 -60.71
C LEU A 2 -30.30 -39.78 -60.76
N ARG A 3 -29.73 -39.57 -61.95
CA ARG A 3 -28.28 -39.40 -62.14
C ARG A 3 -27.86 -38.01 -61.62
N LYS A 4 -27.30 -37.91 -60.41
CA LYS A 4 -26.74 -36.63 -59.88
C LYS A 4 -25.42 -36.76 -59.09
N PRO A 5 -24.34 -37.43 -59.57
CA PRO A 5 -23.04 -37.31 -58.91
C PRO A 5 -22.25 -36.05 -59.30
N LEU A 6 -22.68 -35.32 -60.35
CA LEU A 6 -21.94 -34.17 -60.90
C LEU A 6 -22.12 -32.89 -60.07
N PHE A 7 -23.33 -32.64 -59.53
CA PHE A 7 -23.59 -31.47 -58.69
C PHE A 7 -22.88 -31.53 -57.34
N ALA A 8 -22.84 -32.71 -56.72
CA ALA A 8 -22.13 -32.91 -55.46
C ALA A 8 -20.62 -32.69 -55.60
N ARG A 9 -20.03 -33.14 -56.72
CA ARG A 9 -18.61 -32.91 -57.02
C ARG A 9 -18.29 -31.43 -57.23
N SER A 10 -19.14 -30.70 -57.94
CA SER A 10 -18.98 -29.25 -58.14
C SER A 10 -18.98 -28.48 -56.81
N LEU A 11 -19.89 -28.84 -55.90
CA LEU A 11 -20.01 -28.19 -54.59
C LEU A 11 -18.77 -28.43 -53.71
N VAL A 12 -18.20 -29.64 -53.75
CA VAL A 12 -16.95 -29.96 -53.05
C VAL A 12 -15.77 -29.15 -53.61
N VAL A 13 -15.69 -28.98 -54.92
CA VAL A 13 -14.62 -28.19 -55.56
C VAL A 13 -14.74 -26.71 -55.18
N TYR A 14 -15.95 -26.15 -55.18
CA TYR A 14 -16.15 -24.76 -54.73
C TYR A 14 -15.79 -24.56 -53.26
N ALA A 15 -16.11 -25.53 -52.38
CA ALA A 15 -15.70 -25.47 -50.98
C ALA A 15 -14.18 -25.53 -50.80
N LEU A 16 -13.48 -26.33 -51.61
CA LEU A 16 -12.01 -26.41 -51.63
C LEU A 16 -11.36 -25.12 -52.12
N ILE A 17 -11.90 -24.49 -53.15
CA ILE A 17 -11.40 -23.21 -53.65
C ILE A 17 -11.64 -22.10 -52.62
N PHE A 18 -12.80 -22.10 -51.95
CA PHE A 18 -13.12 -21.10 -50.93
C PHE A 18 -12.25 -21.24 -49.68
N SER A 19 -11.80 -22.45 -49.32
CA SER A 19 -10.88 -22.66 -48.19
C SER A 19 -9.43 -22.25 -48.48
N LEU A 20 -9.05 -22.19 -49.76
CA LEU A 20 -7.73 -21.74 -50.20
C LEU A 20 -7.63 -20.22 -50.37
N LEU A 21 -8.75 -19.49 -50.35
CA LEU A 21 -8.74 -18.03 -50.33
C LEU A 21 -8.19 -17.57 -48.97
N PRO A 22 -7.10 -16.79 -48.92
CA PRO A 22 -6.56 -16.28 -47.67
C PRO A 22 -7.60 -15.33 -47.07
N PHE A 23 -8.32 -15.81 -46.05
CA PHE A 23 -9.23 -14.99 -45.26
C PHE A 23 -8.40 -13.90 -44.61
N SER A 24 -8.39 -12.71 -45.21
CA SER A 24 -7.78 -11.52 -44.63
C SER A 24 -8.63 -11.11 -43.44
N ALA A 25 -8.44 -11.80 -42.32
CA ALA A 25 -8.87 -11.32 -41.02
C ALA A 25 -8.17 -9.97 -40.82
N SER A 26 -8.96 -8.90 -40.83
CA SER A 26 -8.46 -7.57 -40.54
C SER A 26 -7.94 -7.59 -39.11
N VAL A 27 -6.62 -7.67 -38.95
CA VAL A 27 -5.97 -7.59 -37.65
C VAL A 27 -6.21 -6.17 -37.13
N ARG A 28 -7.15 -6.03 -36.19
CA ARG A 28 -7.30 -4.79 -35.43
C ARG A 28 -6.07 -4.64 -34.56
N ALA A 29 -5.47 -3.45 -34.59
CA ALA A 29 -4.41 -3.10 -33.66
C ALA A 29 -4.96 -3.24 -32.22
N ASN A 30 -4.49 -4.22 -31.48
CA ASN A 30 -4.70 -4.27 -30.04
C ASN A 30 -3.89 -3.13 -29.44
N ASP A 31 -4.58 -2.12 -28.91
CA ASP A 31 -3.96 -1.17 -28.01
C ASP A 31 -3.36 -1.95 -26.84
N ILE A 32 -2.09 -1.66 -26.57
CA ILE A 32 -1.28 -2.29 -25.54
C ILE A 32 -2.02 -2.14 -24.21
N VAL A 33 -2.44 -3.26 -23.63
CA VAL A 33 -2.84 -3.30 -22.22
C VAL A 33 -1.55 -3.16 -21.42
N PRO A 34 -1.40 -2.15 -20.55
CA PRO A 34 -0.27 -2.12 -19.64
C PRO A 34 -0.47 -3.29 -18.67
N SER A 35 0.21 -4.41 -18.92
CA SER A 35 0.30 -5.47 -17.94
C SER A 35 1.12 -4.92 -16.78
N ASP A 36 0.52 -4.91 -15.59
CA ASP A 36 1.14 -4.47 -14.33
C ASP A 36 2.35 -5.33 -13.89
N ASP A 37 2.84 -6.25 -14.74
CA ASP A 37 3.92 -7.19 -14.45
C ASP A 37 5.31 -6.73 -14.95
N LEU A 38 5.50 -5.46 -15.30
CA LEU A 38 6.83 -4.87 -15.44
C LEU A 38 7.27 -4.23 -14.12
N VAL A 39 7.59 -5.11 -13.17
CA VAL A 39 8.31 -4.77 -11.94
C VAL A 39 9.63 -4.09 -12.31
N ALA A 40 9.89 -2.95 -11.64
CA ALA A 40 11.11 -2.15 -11.68
C ALA A 40 11.26 -1.09 -12.81
N GLY A 41 10.36 -0.11 -12.82
CA GLY A 41 10.75 1.31 -12.98
C GLY A 41 11.37 1.78 -14.30
N THR A 42 11.46 0.95 -15.35
CA THR A 42 12.01 1.35 -16.66
C THR A 42 10.87 1.54 -17.66
N SER A 43 10.42 2.78 -17.83
CA SER A 43 9.48 3.12 -18.92
C SER A 43 10.24 3.17 -20.25
N VAL A 44 10.02 2.19 -21.13
CA VAL A 44 10.54 2.19 -22.50
C VAL A 44 9.55 2.90 -23.42
N PHE A 45 9.90 4.09 -23.91
CA PHE A 45 9.10 4.82 -24.89
C PHE A 45 9.37 4.29 -26.30
N VAL A 46 8.36 3.71 -26.95
CA VAL A 46 8.40 3.35 -28.37
C VAL A 46 7.57 4.36 -29.17
N PHE A 47 8.23 5.26 -29.89
CA PHE A 47 7.57 6.14 -30.85
C PHE A 47 7.41 5.43 -32.19
N ARG A 48 6.21 4.94 -32.48
CA ARG A 48 5.84 4.51 -33.83
C ARG A 48 5.70 5.75 -34.71
N GLY A 49 6.55 5.86 -35.72
CA GLY A 49 6.63 6.99 -36.65
C GLY A 49 5.26 7.50 -37.13
N SER A 50 5.11 8.83 -37.13
CA SER A 50 3.89 9.52 -37.47
C SER A 50 3.53 9.32 -38.94
N SER A 51 2.60 8.40 -39.23
CA SER A 51 1.82 8.53 -40.45
C SER A 51 0.67 9.49 -40.16
N LYS A 52 0.90 10.77 -40.47
CA LYS A 52 -0.15 11.79 -40.52
C LYS A 52 -1.16 11.40 -41.60
N LYS A 53 -2.14 10.58 -41.26
CA LYS A 53 -3.41 10.52 -42.01
C LYS A 53 -4.35 11.51 -41.33
N PRO A 54 -4.96 12.46 -42.06
CA PRO A 54 -6.04 13.25 -41.51
C PRO A 54 -7.12 12.26 -41.10
N GLN A 55 -7.39 12.16 -39.80
CA GLN A 55 -8.55 11.44 -39.31
C GLN A 55 -9.76 12.11 -39.96
N GLU A 56 -10.37 11.44 -40.94
CA GLU A 56 -11.68 11.85 -41.41
C GLU A 56 -12.59 11.84 -40.19
N LYS A 57 -13.06 13.04 -39.81
CA LYS A 57 -14.13 13.18 -38.85
C LYS A 57 -15.37 12.60 -39.51
N LEU A 58 -15.52 11.27 -39.38
CA LEU A 58 -16.75 10.58 -39.67
C LEU A 58 -17.85 11.35 -38.95
N GLY A 59 -18.80 11.83 -39.75
CA GLY A 59 -19.82 12.79 -39.37
C GLY A 59 -20.42 12.45 -38.02
N ALA A 60 -20.74 13.51 -37.28
CA ALA A 60 -21.42 13.48 -36.01
C ALA A 60 -22.53 12.41 -36.01
N VAL A 61 -22.20 11.22 -35.52
CA VAL A 61 -23.21 10.31 -35.00
C VAL A 61 -23.84 11.13 -33.91
N ARG A 62 -25.10 11.55 -34.14
CA ARG A 62 -26.00 12.04 -33.09
C ARG A 62 -26.10 10.91 -32.08
N GLY A 63 -25.10 10.81 -31.23
CA GLY A 63 -25.03 9.90 -30.12
C GLY A 63 -26.25 10.20 -29.27
N PHE A 64 -27.12 9.21 -29.18
CA PHE A 64 -28.29 9.16 -28.34
C PHE A 64 -28.08 10.04 -27.10
N ARG A 65 -28.75 11.20 -27.03
CA ARG A 65 -28.81 12.05 -25.84
C ARG A 65 -29.76 11.37 -24.85
N GLY A 66 -29.43 10.14 -24.46
CA GLY A 66 -30.13 9.34 -23.48
C GLY A 66 -29.50 9.55 -22.10
N ALA A 67 -30.26 10.19 -21.21
CA ALA A 67 -30.08 10.21 -19.76
C ALA A 67 -28.73 10.76 -19.20
N GLY A 68 -28.61 12.09 -19.15
CA GLY A 68 -27.59 12.80 -18.36
C GLY A 68 -27.63 12.53 -16.84
N GLY A 69 -28.68 11.86 -16.34
CA GLY A 69 -28.81 11.51 -14.92
C GLY A 69 -27.91 10.36 -14.44
N GLY A 70 -27.54 9.41 -15.31
CA GLY A 70 -26.72 8.24 -14.93
C GLY A 70 -25.27 8.63 -14.60
N ARG A 71 -24.66 9.47 -15.44
CA ARG A 71 -23.29 9.98 -15.22
C ARG A 71 -23.17 10.81 -13.94
N ALA A 72 -24.18 11.64 -13.63
CA ALA A 72 -24.21 12.44 -12.41
C ALA A 72 -24.36 11.58 -11.15
N ARG A 73 -25.17 10.51 -11.18
CA ARG A 73 -25.27 9.56 -10.07
C ARG A 73 -23.97 8.78 -9.86
N ILE A 74 -23.32 8.34 -10.94
CA ILE A 74 -22.03 7.62 -10.87
C ILE A 74 -20.93 8.53 -10.32
N SER A 75 -20.82 9.78 -10.78
CA SER A 75 -19.82 10.73 -10.26
C SER A 75 -20.07 11.09 -8.79
N ALA A 76 -21.34 11.27 -8.40
CA ALA A 76 -21.71 11.46 -7.00
C ALA A 76 -21.39 10.25 -6.12
N GLN A 77 -21.58 9.02 -6.61
CA GLN A 77 -21.24 7.79 -5.92
C GLN A 77 -19.71 7.61 -5.78
N ILE A 78 -18.94 7.99 -6.80
CA ILE A 78 -17.47 8.02 -6.73
C ILE A 78 -17.00 9.07 -5.73
N ALA A 79 -17.61 10.27 -5.73
CA ALA A 79 -17.27 11.31 -4.77
C ALA A 79 -17.61 10.90 -3.32
N SER A 80 -18.75 10.26 -3.08
CA SER A 80 -19.16 9.81 -1.75
C SER A 80 -18.29 8.63 -1.25
N SER A 81 -17.94 7.68 -2.12
CA SER A 81 -17.01 6.59 -1.76
C SER A 81 -15.60 7.10 -1.49
N ARG A 82 -15.10 8.10 -2.22
CA ARG A 82 -13.82 8.76 -1.94
C ARG A 82 -13.83 9.47 -0.59
N LYS A 83 -14.91 10.21 -0.27
CA LYS A 83 -15.08 10.83 1.06
C LYS A 83 -15.07 9.78 2.17
N LYS A 84 -15.88 8.72 2.07
CA LYS A 84 -15.89 7.61 3.03
C LYS A 84 -14.52 6.96 3.22
N LYS A 85 -13.78 6.73 2.12
CA LYS A 85 -12.41 6.19 2.19
C LYS A 85 -11.44 7.16 2.87
N ALA A 86 -11.56 8.46 2.61
CA ALA A 86 -10.75 9.49 3.25
C ALA A 86 -11.06 9.64 4.74
N ASP A 87 -12.33 9.56 5.14
CA ASP A 87 -12.73 9.60 6.55
C ASP A 87 -12.27 8.33 7.28
N ALA A 88 -12.37 7.17 6.63
CA ALA A 88 -11.84 5.91 7.15
C ALA A 88 -10.31 5.92 7.28
N SER A 89 -9.57 6.51 6.33
CA SER A 89 -8.11 6.62 6.44
C SER A 89 -7.69 7.58 7.56
N LYS A 90 -8.39 8.70 7.74
CA LYS A 90 -8.19 9.60 8.88
C LYS A 90 -8.51 8.92 10.21
N ALA A 91 -9.60 8.17 10.31
CA ALA A 91 -9.96 7.43 11.52
C ALA A 91 -8.89 6.37 11.88
N ARG A 92 -8.38 5.63 10.88
CA ARG A 92 -7.27 4.68 11.07
C ARG A 92 -5.99 5.38 11.52
N ALA A 93 -5.64 6.52 10.93
CA ALA A 93 -4.48 7.31 11.33
C ALA A 93 -4.61 7.82 12.78
N ALA A 94 -5.80 8.28 13.18
CA ALA A 94 -6.09 8.71 14.53
C ALA A 94 -5.97 7.55 15.54
N GLU A 95 -6.44 6.36 15.18
CA GLU A 95 -6.33 5.18 16.04
C GLU A 95 -4.88 4.73 16.23
N LEU A 96 -4.08 4.70 15.15
CA LEU A 96 -2.64 4.43 15.24
C LEU A 96 -1.91 5.46 16.13
N ALA A 97 -2.30 6.73 16.05
CA ALA A 97 -1.75 7.77 16.93
C ALA A 97 -2.12 7.53 18.41
N ARG A 98 -3.36 7.08 18.69
CA ARG A 98 -3.80 6.71 20.04
C ARG A 98 -3.03 5.52 20.59
N ILE A 99 -2.81 4.48 19.79
CA ILE A 99 -2.03 3.31 20.19
C ILE A 99 -0.61 3.73 20.56
N ARG A 100 0.07 4.49 19.70
CA ARG A 100 1.42 5.02 19.99
C ARG A 100 1.45 5.90 21.24
N ALA A 101 0.43 6.72 21.47
CA ALA A 101 0.31 7.54 22.67
C ALA A 101 0.17 6.67 23.93
N ARG A 102 -0.67 5.61 23.89
CA ARG A 102 -0.82 4.65 24.99
C ARG A 102 0.50 3.93 25.28
N GLU A 103 1.20 3.45 24.25
CA GLU A 103 2.50 2.81 24.39
C GLU A 103 3.54 3.74 25.03
N ARG A 104 3.56 5.01 24.62
CA ARG A 104 4.42 6.01 25.25
C ARG A 104 4.11 6.17 26.74
N VAL A 105 2.83 6.31 27.10
CA VAL A 105 2.42 6.44 28.51
C VAL A 105 2.78 5.18 29.30
N ALA A 106 2.60 3.99 28.73
CA ALA A 106 3.01 2.74 29.36
C ALA A 106 4.51 2.69 29.62
N ARG A 107 5.35 3.10 28.65
CA ARG A 107 6.81 3.20 28.83
C ARG A 107 7.20 4.19 29.93
N LEU A 108 6.51 5.33 30.02
CA LEU A 108 6.76 6.31 31.09
C LEU A 108 6.41 5.74 32.47
N LYS A 109 5.27 5.06 32.60
CA LYS A 109 4.90 4.37 33.84
C LYS A 109 5.92 3.30 34.22
N GLN A 110 6.36 2.52 33.24
CA GLN A 110 7.36 1.47 33.44
C GLN A 110 8.70 2.05 33.89
N SER A 111 9.13 3.18 33.32
CA SER A 111 10.31 3.91 33.82
C SER A 111 10.17 4.28 35.30
N ASN A 112 9.03 4.82 35.72
CA ASN A 112 8.81 5.17 37.13
C ASN A 112 8.83 3.93 38.03
N THR A 113 8.27 2.80 37.59
CA THR A 113 8.33 1.55 38.38
C THR A 113 9.76 1.04 38.56
N PHE A 114 10.62 1.18 37.54
CA PHE A 114 12.03 0.82 37.68
C PHE A 114 12.80 1.79 38.60
N ALA A 115 12.45 3.07 38.59
CA ALA A 115 13.03 4.05 39.53
C ALA A 115 12.69 3.68 40.98
N ALA A 116 11.41 3.46 41.28
CA ALA A 116 10.96 3.05 42.61
C ALA A 116 11.60 1.71 43.07
N LYS A 117 11.79 0.75 42.15
CA LYS A 117 12.51 -0.49 42.43
C LYS A 117 13.97 -0.23 42.80
N GLY A 118 14.66 0.63 42.06
CA GLY A 118 16.05 1.00 42.35
C GLY A 118 16.20 1.65 43.73
N GLU A 119 15.24 2.49 44.11
CA GLU A 119 15.23 3.14 45.42
C GLU A 119 15.00 2.15 46.56
N ALA A 120 14.09 1.19 46.39
CA ALA A 120 13.92 0.09 47.35
C ALA A 120 15.20 -0.75 47.49
N GLN A 121 15.91 -1.01 46.38
CA GLN A 121 17.18 -1.73 46.41
C GLN A 121 18.29 -0.95 47.12
N LEU A 122 18.36 0.38 46.94
CA LEU A 122 19.29 1.21 47.72
C LEU A 122 19.00 1.15 49.22
N ALA A 123 17.73 1.23 49.60
CA ALA A 123 17.33 1.11 51.01
C ALA A 123 17.71 -0.25 51.62
N ASN A 124 17.72 -1.32 50.80
CA ASN A 124 18.15 -2.66 51.22
C ASN A 124 19.68 -2.86 51.18
N GLY A 125 20.47 -1.88 50.73
CA GLY A 125 21.92 -2.01 50.55
C GLY A 125 22.36 -2.74 49.28
N GLU A 126 21.43 -3.09 48.39
CA GLU A 126 21.73 -3.72 47.09
C GLU A 126 22.15 -2.68 46.04
N VAL A 127 23.31 -2.06 46.24
CA VAL A 127 23.78 -0.92 45.44
C VAL A 127 23.92 -1.25 43.95
N ASP A 128 24.50 -2.41 43.61
CA ASP A 128 24.66 -2.85 42.22
C ASP A 128 23.32 -3.14 41.53
N GLY A 129 22.37 -3.71 42.27
CA GLY A 129 21.00 -3.95 41.81
C GLY A 129 20.29 -2.63 41.50
N ALA A 130 20.42 -1.66 42.40
CA ALA A 130 19.84 -0.33 42.22
C ALA A 130 20.38 0.41 40.99
N ILE A 131 21.71 0.39 40.78
CA ILE A 131 22.35 0.99 39.59
C ILE A 131 21.74 0.42 38.31
N THR A 132 21.50 -0.90 38.29
CA THR A 132 20.90 -1.58 37.13
C THR A 132 19.46 -1.12 36.90
N SER A 133 18.64 -1.10 37.95
CA SER A 133 17.24 -0.65 37.89
C SER A 133 17.10 0.82 37.44
N PHE A 134 17.93 1.72 37.97
CA PHE A 134 17.93 3.12 37.54
C PHE A 134 18.38 3.29 36.08
N ARG A 135 19.36 2.51 35.63
CA ARG A 135 19.77 2.50 34.21
C ARG A 135 18.65 2.03 33.29
N GLU A 136 17.89 1.01 33.69
CA GLU A 136 16.71 0.56 32.93
C GLU A 136 15.62 1.64 32.87
N SER A 137 15.40 2.34 33.98
CA SER A 137 14.48 3.47 34.01
C SER A 137 14.87 4.59 33.04
N ILE A 138 16.16 4.96 33.00
CA ILE A 138 16.68 5.99 32.08
C ILE A 138 16.61 5.55 30.62
N LYS A 139 16.82 4.25 30.33
CA LYS A 139 16.65 3.69 28.97
C LYS A 139 15.22 3.85 28.47
N LEU A 140 14.22 3.68 29.34
CA LEU A 140 12.81 3.86 28.99
C LEU A 140 12.40 5.33 28.91
N ASN A 141 12.91 6.16 29.83
CA ASN A 141 12.68 7.60 29.86
C ASN A 141 13.94 8.36 30.29
N ALA A 142 14.68 8.88 29.31
CA ALA A 142 15.88 9.67 29.56
C ALA A 142 15.62 10.99 30.30
N LYS A 143 14.36 11.41 30.47
CA LYS A 143 13.95 12.61 31.21
C LYS A 143 13.44 12.30 32.63
N ASN A 144 13.48 11.04 33.07
CA ASN A 144 13.14 10.72 34.46
C ASN A 144 14.20 11.32 35.39
N VAL A 145 13.80 12.29 36.22
CA VAL A 145 14.70 13.00 37.14
C VAL A 145 15.03 12.11 38.35
N GLU A 146 14.03 11.43 38.92
CA GLU A 146 14.16 10.52 40.06
C GLU A 146 15.14 9.38 39.75
N ALA A 147 15.09 8.81 38.55
CA ALA A 147 16.05 7.79 38.14
C ALA A 147 17.48 8.31 37.98
N LYS A 148 17.65 9.58 37.60
CA LYS A 148 18.98 10.20 37.47
C LYS A 148 19.58 10.52 38.83
N THR A 149 18.78 11.09 39.74
CA THR A 149 19.22 11.38 41.10
C THR A 149 19.54 10.10 41.85
N GLY A 150 18.65 9.09 41.79
CA GLY A 150 18.88 7.78 42.40
C GLY A 150 20.11 7.06 41.82
N LEU A 151 20.39 7.19 40.52
CA LEU A 151 21.63 6.65 39.94
C LEU A 151 22.88 7.33 40.48
N SER A 152 22.85 8.66 40.63
CA SER A 152 23.96 9.41 41.22
C SER A 152 24.25 8.95 42.65
N GLU A 153 23.20 8.84 43.48
CA GLU A 153 23.31 8.36 44.86
C GLU A 153 23.86 6.92 44.92
N ALA A 154 23.35 6.04 44.07
CA ALA A 154 23.82 4.65 44.00
C ALA A 154 25.30 4.56 43.62
N LEU A 155 25.75 5.38 42.66
CA LEU A 155 27.16 5.41 42.27
C LEU A 155 28.07 5.97 43.37
N THR A 156 27.60 6.97 44.13
CA THR A 156 28.32 7.48 45.29
C THR A 156 28.43 6.40 46.38
N ALA A 157 27.33 5.71 46.69
CA ALA A 157 27.34 4.60 47.67
C ALA A 157 28.34 3.50 47.27
N LYS A 158 28.35 3.11 45.98
CA LYS A 158 29.31 2.14 45.46
C LYS A 158 30.77 2.63 45.58
N GLY A 159 31.00 3.92 45.31
CA GLY A 159 32.31 4.54 45.47
C GLY A 159 32.81 4.49 46.91
N VAL A 160 31.94 4.80 47.88
CA VAL A 160 32.25 4.73 49.32
C VAL A 160 32.53 3.29 49.75
N GLU A 161 31.73 2.32 49.31
CA GLU A 161 31.97 0.89 49.58
C GLU A 161 33.31 0.41 49.03
N SER A 162 33.69 0.85 47.82
CA SER A 162 34.97 0.46 47.22
C SER A 162 36.20 1.14 47.81
N ALA A 163 36.01 2.23 48.56
CA ALA A 163 37.09 3.05 49.13
C ALA A 163 37.30 2.82 50.64
N GLY A 164 36.37 2.15 51.32
CA GLY A 164 36.48 1.71 52.71
C GLY A 164 37.08 0.32 52.82
#